data_AF-A0A2D7WXY3-F1
#
_entry.id   AF-A0A2D7WXY3-F1
#
_cell.length_a   1.000
_cell.length_b   1.000
_cell.length_c   1.000
_cell.angle_alpha   90.00
_cell.angle_beta   90.00
_cell.angle_gamma   90.00
#
_symmetry.space_group_name_H-M   'P 1'
#
loop_
_entity.id
_entity.type
_entity.pdbx_description
1 polymer ?
#
loop_
_entity_poly.entity_id
_entity_poly.type
_entity_poly.pdbx_seq_one_letter_code
_entity_poly.pdbx_strand_id
1 'polypeptide(L)'
;IGSLIPLDNSEAVLLGRLLRVFRVLRLVSVVPELRFLINSLLKAIPRMGYIALLMFIIFYIYAAMGSMFFASVDEELWGDVAIAMLTLFRVATFEDWTDVMYATMEQYPLSWVFYITFIFLTAFVFLNMMIGAILEVMSEEQNAKQAQKAHDERDEIARQLQAVQVQLAELTKQISEKR
;
A
#
# COMPACT_ATOMS: atom_id res chain seq x y z
N ILE A 1 -19.93 -12.91 25.29
CA ILE A 1 -20.30 -14.35 25.34
C ILE A 1 -20.68 -14.73 23.92
N GLY A 2 -19.73 -15.33 23.18
CA GLY A 2 -19.92 -15.69 21.78
C GLY A 2 -20.98 -16.77 21.68
N SER A 3 -22.05 -16.47 20.95
CA SER A 3 -23.08 -17.43 20.59
C SER A 3 -22.43 -18.53 19.74
N LEU A 4 -22.03 -19.62 20.39
CA LEU A 4 -21.85 -20.92 19.76
C LEU A 4 -23.26 -21.41 19.40
N ILE A 5 -23.83 -20.81 18.35
CA ILE A 5 -24.95 -21.40 17.64
C ILE A 5 -24.45 -22.78 17.21
N PRO A 6 -25.10 -23.89 17.61
CA PRO A 6 -24.77 -25.17 17.04
C PRO A 6 -25.07 -25.06 15.55
N LEU A 7 -24.02 -24.92 14.74
CA LEU A 7 -24.11 -24.98 13.29
C LEU A 7 -24.83 -26.29 13.00
N ASP A 8 -26.06 -26.19 12.49
CA ASP A 8 -26.74 -27.38 12.01
C ASP A 8 -25.82 -28.03 10.98
N ASN A 9 -25.69 -29.36 11.01
CA ASN A 9 -24.73 -30.08 10.17
C ASN A 9 -24.90 -29.71 8.68
N SER A 10 -26.11 -29.28 8.30
CA SER A 10 -26.49 -28.69 7.02
C SER A 10 -25.73 -27.40 6.66
N GLU A 11 -25.62 -26.43 7.58
CA GLU A 11 -24.95 -25.14 7.34
C GLU A 11 -23.43 -25.30 7.21
N ALA A 12 -22.83 -26.16 8.04
CA ALA A 12 -21.41 -26.49 7.93
C ALA A 12 -21.06 -27.16 6.58
N VAL A 13 -21.95 -28.03 6.07
CA VAL A 13 -21.80 -28.65 4.74
C VAL A 13 -21.94 -27.61 3.62
N LEU A 14 -22.85 -26.65 3.74
CA LEU A 14 -23.00 -25.55 2.78
C LEU A 14 -21.80 -24.61 2.79
N LEU A 15 -21.33 -24.18 3.96
CA LEU A 15 -20.10 -23.40 4.13
C LEU A 15 -18.88 -24.15 3.57
N GLY A 16 -18.76 -25.45 3.83
CA GLY A 16 -17.71 -26.30 3.27
C GLY A 16 -17.75 -26.41 1.74
N ARG A 17 -18.93 -26.30 1.12
CA ARG A 17 -19.06 -26.20 -0.35
C ARG A 17 -18.58 -24.83 -0.85
N LEU A 18 -18.85 -23.75 -0.12
CA LEU A 18 -18.35 -22.40 -0.44
C LEU A 18 -16.83 -22.29 -0.33
N LEU A 19 -16.19 -22.99 0.62
CA LEU A 19 -14.73 -23.05 0.71
C LEU A 19 -14.06 -23.58 -0.57
N ARG A 20 -14.79 -24.32 -1.40
CA ARG A 20 -14.26 -24.75 -2.71
C ARG A 20 -14.02 -23.59 -3.65
N VAL A 21 -14.62 -22.41 -3.44
CA VAL A 21 -14.31 -21.20 -4.23
C VAL A 21 -12.85 -20.81 -4.10
N PHE A 22 -12.20 -21.10 -2.97
CA PHE A 22 -10.76 -20.89 -2.79
C PHE A 22 -9.91 -21.70 -3.78
N ARG A 23 -10.44 -22.76 -4.41
CA ARG A 23 -9.73 -23.48 -5.48
C ARG A 23 -9.47 -22.59 -6.69
N VAL A 24 -10.29 -21.56 -6.94
CA VAL A 24 -10.04 -20.56 -7.98
C VAL A 24 -8.80 -19.72 -7.66
N LEU A 25 -8.47 -19.51 -6.38
CA LEU A 25 -7.21 -18.86 -5.99
C LEU A 25 -5.98 -19.69 -6.38
N ARG A 26 -6.12 -21.00 -6.66
CA ARG A 26 -5.03 -21.77 -7.23
C ARG A 26 -4.63 -21.23 -8.61
N LEU A 27 -5.52 -20.57 -9.37
CA LEU A 27 -5.18 -19.96 -10.65
C LEU A 27 -4.11 -18.86 -10.50
N VAL A 28 -4.20 -18.07 -9.43
CA VAL A 28 -3.17 -17.08 -9.06
C VAL A 28 -1.82 -17.76 -8.85
N SER A 29 -1.82 -18.93 -8.23
CA SER A 29 -0.60 -19.73 -8.13
C SER A 29 -0.28 -20.44 -9.45
N VAL A 30 -1.17 -20.83 -10.34
CA VAL A 30 -0.74 -21.55 -11.54
C VAL A 30 -0.16 -20.60 -12.60
N VAL A 31 -0.66 -19.36 -12.65
CA VAL A 31 -0.27 -18.36 -13.66
C VAL A 31 0.91 -17.49 -13.17
N PRO A 32 2.10 -17.61 -13.77
CA PRO A 32 3.29 -16.87 -13.33
C PRO A 32 3.11 -15.34 -13.33
N GLU A 33 2.37 -14.81 -14.30
CA GLU A 33 2.10 -13.36 -14.44
C GLU A 33 1.29 -12.83 -13.26
N LEU A 34 0.26 -13.57 -12.81
CA LEU A 34 -0.54 -13.19 -11.64
C LEU A 34 0.28 -13.25 -10.35
N ARG A 35 1.14 -14.27 -10.19
CA ARG A 35 2.07 -14.34 -9.07
C ARG A 35 3.00 -13.12 -9.05
N PHE A 36 3.54 -12.74 -10.20
CA PHE A 36 4.44 -11.60 -10.30
C PHE A 36 3.75 -10.31 -9.86
N LEU A 37 2.55 -10.02 -10.37
CA LEU A 37 1.77 -8.84 -9.99
C LEU A 37 1.48 -8.80 -8.49
N ILE A 38 1.03 -9.91 -7.91
CA ILE A 38 0.72 -9.98 -6.48
C ILE A 38 1.98 -9.83 -5.63
N ASN A 39 3.08 -10.48 -5.98
CA ASN A 39 4.33 -10.33 -5.25
C ASN A 39 4.84 -8.88 -5.28
N SER A 40 4.63 -8.17 -6.40
CA SER A 40 4.96 -6.74 -6.50
C SER A 40 4.07 -5.89 -5.60
N LEU A 41 2.76 -6.16 -5.54
CA LEU A 41 1.84 -5.49 -4.63
C LEU A 41 2.19 -5.75 -3.16
N LEU A 42 2.45 -7.02 -2.80
CA LEU A 42 2.82 -7.41 -1.44
C LEU A 42 4.14 -6.79 -0.98
N LYS A 43 5.10 -6.56 -1.89
CA LYS A 43 6.35 -5.85 -1.57
C LYS A 43 6.15 -4.37 -1.26
N ALA A 44 5.09 -3.75 -1.79
CA ALA A 44 4.77 -2.35 -1.51
C ALA A 44 4.14 -2.15 -0.12
N ILE A 45 3.39 -3.14 0.40
CA ILE A 45 2.64 -3.02 1.66
C ILE A 45 3.52 -2.68 2.88
N PRO A 46 4.66 -3.35 3.15
CA PRO A 46 5.47 -3.08 4.34
C PRO A 46 5.96 -1.63 4.43
N ARG A 47 6.25 -1.00 3.29
CA ARG A 47 6.73 0.38 3.20
C ARG A 47 5.66 1.38 3.64
N MET A 48 4.40 1.05 3.43
CA MET A 48 3.24 1.86 3.83
C MET A 48 2.84 1.68 5.29
N GLY A 49 3.50 0.81 6.06
CA GLY A 49 3.09 0.45 7.42
C GLY A 49 2.93 1.65 8.37
N TYR A 50 3.87 2.61 8.34
CA TYR A 50 3.80 3.81 9.18
C TYR A 50 2.61 4.71 8.82
N ILE A 51 2.30 4.82 7.52
CA ILE A 51 1.16 5.61 7.04
C ILE A 51 -0.15 4.91 7.38
N ALA A 52 -0.21 3.58 7.23
CA ALA A 52 -1.36 2.79 7.64
C ALA A 52 -1.65 2.93 9.14
N LEU A 53 -0.61 2.96 9.99
CA LEU A 53 -0.75 3.22 11.42
C LEU A 53 -1.27 4.64 11.69
N LEU A 54 -0.75 5.66 10.99
CA LEU A 54 -1.24 7.03 11.10
C LEU A 54 -2.72 7.12 10.71
N MET A 55 -3.11 6.51 9.58
CA MET A 55 -4.51 6.43 9.16
C MET A 55 -5.38 5.72 10.20
N PHE A 56 -4.91 4.62 10.77
CA PHE A 56 -5.64 3.91 11.81
C PHE A 56 -5.88 4.78 13.05
N ILE A 57 -4.88 5.56 13.47
CA ILE A 57 -5.01 6.51 14.60
C ILE A 57 -6.04 7.59 14.27
N ILE A 58 -6.00 8.16 13.06
CA ILE A 58 -6.96 9.17 12.60
C ILE A 58 -8.39 8.58 12.64
N PHE A 59 -8.58 7.41 12.05
CA PHE A 59 -9.86 6.71 12.02
C PHE A 59 -10.39 6.46 13.43
N TYR A 60 -9.53 5.96 14.32
CA TYR A 60 -9.91 5.69 15.70
C TYR A 60 -10.35 6.96 16.44
N ILE A 61 -9.61 8.06 16.30
CA ILE A 61 -9.96 9.34 16.95
C ILE A 61 -11.32 9.84 16.45
N TYR A 62 -11.52 9.89 15.13
CA TYR A 62 -12.78 10.32 14.55
C TYR A 62 -13.93 9.37 14.88
N ALA A 63 -13.69 8.06 14.96
CA ALA A 63 -14.71 7.07 15.32
C ALA A 63 -15.12 7.21 16.79
N ALA A 64 -14.18 7.44 17.69
CA ALA A 64 -14.46 7.72 19.10
C ALA A 64 -15.25 9.02 19.27
N MET A 65 -14.88 10.08 18.53
CA MET A 65 -15.65 11.33 18.52
C MET A 65 -17.06 11.12 17.95
N GLY A 66 -17.17 10.47 16.79
CA GLY A 66 -18.44 10.24 16.11
C GLY A 66 -19.39 9.37 16.94
N SER A 67 -18.90 8.29 17.54
CA SER A 67 -19.71 7.47 18.45
C SER A 67 -20.14 8.23 19.70
N MET A 68 -19.31 9.12 20.24
CA MET A 68 -19.68 9.97 21.37
C MET A 68 -20.77 11.00 21.02
N PHE A 69 -20.70 11.62 19.84
CA PHE A 69 -21.59 12.73 19.47
C PHE A 69 -22.81 12.31 18.66
N PHE A 70 -22.73 11.25 17.87
CA PHE A 70 -23.73 10.90 16.86
C PHE A 70 -24.45 9.57 17.11
N ALA A 71 -24.10 8.82 18.17
CA ALA A 71 -24.80 7.58 18.53
C ALA A 71 -26.31 7.77 18.76
N SER A 72 -26.75 8.93 19.26
CA SER A 72 -28.17 9.24 19.43
C SER A 72 -28.89 9.68 18.14
N VAL A 73 -28.13 9.99 17.08
CA VAL A 73 -28.68 10.32 15.76
C VAL A 73 -28.98 9.03 15.01
N ASP A 74 -27.99 8.16 14.94
CA ASP A 74 -28.06 6.89 14.21
C ASP A 74 -27.16 5.87 14.90
N GLU A 75 -27.77 5.00 15.70
CA GLU A 75 -27.07 3.96 16.45
C GLU A 75 -26.47 2.88 15.52
N GLU A 76 -27.04 2.67 14.33
CA GLU A 76 -26.53 1.70 13.36
C GLU A 76 -25.22 2.17 12.72
N LEU A 77 -25.00 3.48 12.64
CA LEU A 77 -23.78 4.07 12.08
C LEU A 77 -22.76 4.51 13.14
N TRP A 78 -23.21 4.82 14.36
CA TRP A 78 -22.37 5.46 15.39
C TRP A 78 -22.44 4.78 16.76
N GLY A 79 -23.17 3.66 16.93
CA GLY A 79 -23.43 3.05 18.23
C GLY A 79 -22.18 2.64 19.02
N ASP A 80 -21.10 2.24 18.34
CA ASP A 80 -19.80 2.01 18.97
C ASP A 80 -18.65 2.40 18.03
N VAL A 81 -17.42 2.39 18.58
CA VAL A 81 -16.22 2.81 17.85
C VAL A 81 -15.92 1.91 16.64
N ALA A 82 -16.19 0.60 16.73
CA ALA A 82 -15.94 -0.32 15.62
C ALA A 82 -16.93 -0.07 14.46
N ILE A 83 -18.21 0.13 14.79
CA ILE A 83 -19.23 0.52 13.81
C ILE A 83 -18.91 1.90 13.20
N ALA A 84 -18.57 2.88 14.04
CA ALA A 84 -18.19 4.21 13.57
C ALA A 84 -16.94 4.19 12.67
N MET A 85 -15.98 3.29 12.91
CA MET A 85 -14.84 3.08 11.98
C MET A 85 -15.29 2.55 10.61
N LEU A 86 -16.32 1.69 10.54
CA LEU A 86 -16.89 1.24 9.27
C LEU A 86 -17.64 2.37 8.55
N THR A 87 -18.41 3.17 9.29
CA THR A 87 -19.07 4.38 8.76
C THR A 87 -18.03 5.35 8.20
N LEU A 88 -16.94 5.60 8.94
CA LEU A 88 -15.85 6.45 8.47
C LEU A 88 -15.08 5.86 7.30
N PHE A 89 -15.00 4.53 7.17
CA PHE A 89 -14.46 3.89 5.98
C PHE A 89 -15.30 4.20 4.74
N ARG A 90 -16.63 4.10 4.84
CA ARG A 90 -17.57 4.54 3.78
C ARG A 90 -17.39 6.03 3.45
N VAL A 91 -17.24 6.88 4.48
CA VAL A 91 -16.97 8.31 4.25
C VAL A 91 -15.64 8.53 3.53
N ALA A 92 -14.58 7.80 3.90
CA ALA A 92 -13.24 7.93 3.31
C ALA A 92 -13.17 7.43 1.85
N THR A 93 -14.02 6.49 1.46
CA THR A 93 -14.18 6.06 0.06
C THR A 93 -15.06 7.01 -0.77
N PHE A 94 -15.55 8.09 -0.15
CA PHE A 94 -16.49 9.06 -0.74
C PHE A 94 -17.84 8.45 -1.16
N GLU A 95 -18.19 7.29 -0.61
CA GLU A 95 -19.43 6.59 -0.94
C GLU A 95 -20.58 7.11 -0.08
N ASP A 96 -21.53 7.83 -0.69
CA ASP A 96 -22.75 8.32 -0.03
C ASP A 96 -22.52 9.01 1.33
N TRP A 97 -21.37 9.67 1.48
CA TRP A 97 -20.94 10.28 2.73
C TRP A 97 -21.79 11.51 3.11
N THR A 98 -22.40 12.15 2.11
CA THR A 98 -23.29 13.29 2.30
C THR A 98 -24.56 12.91 3.03
N ASP A 99 -25.07 11.69 2.85
CA ASP A 99 -26.30 11.25 3.52
C ASP A 99 -26.05 11.05 5.01
N VAL A 100 -24.91 10.43 5.35
CA VAL A 100 -24.45 10.31 6.75
C VAL A 100 -24.28 11.69 7.38
N MET A 101 -23.69 12.63 6.65
CA MET A 101 -23.54 14.01 7.09
C MET A 101 -24.89 14.69 7.32
N TYR A 102 -25.80 14.65 6.34
CA TYR A 102 -27.08 15.33 6.41
C TYR A 102 -27.94 14.78 7.57
N ALA A 103 -27.92 13.47 7.82
CA ALA A 103 -28.58 12.88 8.99
C ALA A 103 -28.08 13.50 10.30
N THR A 104 -26.76 13.66 10.47
CA THR A 104 -26.21 14.33 11.66
C THR A 104 -26.45 15.83 11.69
N MET A 105 -26.66 16.48 10.55
CA MET A 105 -26.95 17.91 10.48
C MET A 105 -28.34 18.27 10.99
N GLU A 106 -29.29 17.34 10.98
CA GLU A 106 -30.64 17.56 11.53
C GLU A 106 -30.60 17.93 13.02
N GLN A 107 -29.69 17.30 13.79
CA GLN A 107 -29.49 17.58 15.21
C GLN A 107 -28.28 18.50 15.48
N TYR A 108 -27.23 18.38 14.66
CA TYR A 108 -25.97 19.11 14.81
C TYR A 108 -25.66 19.90 13.54
N PRO A 109 -26.17 21.14 13.35
CA PRO A 109 -26.04 21.89 12.09
C PRO A 109 -24.60 22.17 11.62
N LEU A 110 -23.62 22.11 12.53
CA LEU A 110 -22.19 22.29 12.23
C LEU A 110 -21.43 20.96 12.06
N SER A 111 -22.12 19.81 12.10
CA SER A 111 -21.49 18.49 11.94
C SER A 111 -20.79 18.32 10.59
N TRP A 112 -21.16 19.07 9.54
CA TRP A 112 -20.45 19.09 8.27
C TRP A 112 -18.93 19.35 8.43
N VAL A 113 -18.51 20.12 9.45
CA VAL A 113 -17.10 20.38 9.73
C VAL A 113 -16.37 19.07 10.04
N PHE A 114 -16.97 18.18 10.85
CA PHE A 114 -16.39 16.89 11.21
C PHE A 114 -16.08 16.04 9.98
N TYR A 115 -17.02 15.94 9.02
CA TYR A 115 -16.82 15.16 7.81
C TYR A 115 -15.82 15.80 6.87
N ILE A 116 -15.89 17.12 6.66
CA ILE A 116 -14.97 17.82 5.76
C ILE A 116 -13.53 17.76 6.29
N THR A 117 -13.30 17.93 7.60
CA THR A 117 -11.96 17.81 8.17
C THR A 117 -11.44 16.38 8.11
N PHE A 118 -12.29 15.38 8.34
CA PHE A 118 -11.94 13.96 8.19
C PHE A 118 -11.55 13.63 6.75
N ILE A 119 -12.39 14.00 5.80
CA ILE A 119 -12.18 13.78 4.36
C ILE A 119 -10.89 14.48 3.90
N PHE A 120 -10.71 15.75 4.25
CA PHE A 120 -9.51 16.48 3.86
C PHE A 120 -8.24 15.81 4.40
N LEU A 121 -8.24 15.43 5.67
CA LEU A 121 -7.09 14.84 6.32
C LEU A 121 -6.77 13.43 5.79
N THR A 122 -7.79 12.59 5.59
CA THR A 122 -7.61 11.24 5.02
C THR A 122 -7.20 11.29 3.54
N ALA A 123 -7.83 12.15 2.73
CA ALA A 123 -7.45 12.34 1.34
C ALA A 123 -6.02 12.90 1.21
N PHE A 124 -5.63 13.83 2.08
CA PHE A 124 -4.27 14.37 2.11
C PHE A 124 -3.23 13.30 2.48
N VAL A 125 -3.50 12.48 3.51
CA VAL A 125 -2.63 11.36 3.88
C VAL A 125 -2.53 10.34 2.75
N PHE A 126 -3.65 9.99 2.11
CA PHE A 126 -3.67 9.08 0.96
C PHE A 126 -2.87 9.62 -0.23
N LEU A 127 -3.00 10.91 -0.54
CA LEU A 127 -2.23 11.56 -1.59
C LEU A 127 -0.72 11.52 -1.29
N ASN A 128 -0.32 11.85 -0.06
CA ASN A 128 1.09 11.78 0.34
C ASN A 128 1.62 10.34 0.31
N MET A 129 0.79 9.35 0.63
CA MET A 129 1.12 7.93 0.50
C MET A 129 1.39 7.55 -0.95
N MET A 130 0.53 7.98 -1.87
CA MET A 130 0.66 7.72 -3.29
C MET A 130 1.93 8.36 -3.86
N ILE A 131 2.20 9.62 -3.50
CA ILE A 131 3.43 10.32 -3.89
C ILE A 131 4.65 9.58 -3.34
N GLY A 132 4.62 9.17 -2.07
CA GLY A 132 5.69 8.38 -1.46
C GLY A 132 5.98 7.08 -2.21
N ALA A 133 4.94 6.32 -2.54
CA ALA A 133 5.08 5.07 -3.29
C ALA A 133 5.63 5.27 -4.71
N ILE A 134 5.17 6.31 -5.41
CA ILE A 134 5.68 6.65 -6.75
C ILE A 134 7.15 7.06 -6.69
N LEU A 135 7.52 7.94 -5.74
CA LEU A 135 8.91 8.39 -5.55
C LEU A 135 9.83 7.21 -5.21
N GLU A 136 9.35 6.26 -4.43
CA GLU A 136 10.11 5.07 -4.08
C GLU A 136 10.39 4.19 -5.32
N VAL A 137 9.36 3.89 -6.13
CA VAL A 137 9.54 3.12 -7.37
C VAL A 137 10.48 3.84 -8.33
N MET A 138 10.35 5.16 -8.48
CA MET A 138 11.24 5.96 -9.32
C MET A 138 12.68 5.94 -8.80
N SER A 139 12.88 6.08 -7.49
CA SER A 139 14.20 6.05 -6.87
C SER A 139 14.86 4.68 -7.03
N GLU A 140 14.12 3.58 -6.87
CA GLU A 140 14.63 2.23 -7.11
C GLU A 140 15.07 2.03 -8.56
N GLU A 141 14.25 2.46 -9.53
CA GLU A 141 14.59 2.34 -10.95
C GLU A 141 15.83 3.18 -11.31
N GLN A 142 15.95 4.39 -10.77
CA GLN A 142 17.13 5.24 -10.94
C GLN A 142 18.39 4.62 -10.33
N ASN A 143 18.30 4.11 -9.11
CA ASN A 143 19.42 3.45 -8.42
C ASN A 143 19.90 2.21 -9.17
N ALA A 144 18.97 1.39 -9.70
CA ALA A 144 19.30 0.23 -10.51
C ALA A 144 20.01 0.62 -11.81
N LYS A 145 19.51 1.63 -12.52
CA LYS A 145 20.14 2.16 -13.74
C LYS A 145 21.53 2.73 -13.47
N GLN A 146 21.72 3.42 -12.34
CA GLN A 146 23.00 4.01 -11.97
C GLN A 146 24.02 2.94 -11.55
N ALA A 147 23.59 1.90 -10.84
CA ALA A 147 24.43 0.75 -10.51
C ALA A 147 24.90 0.01 -11.77
N GLN A 148 24.00 -0.19 -12.75
CA GLN A 148 24.36 -0.80 -14.03
C GLN A 148 25.36 0.07 -14.80
N LYS A 149 25.13 1.38 -14.92
CA LYS A 149 26.08 2.30 -15.57
C LYS A 149 27.46 2.29 -14.92
N ALA A 150 27.51 2.32 -13.59
CA ALA A 150 28.78 2.27 -12.87
C ALA A 150 29.52 0.93 -13.08
N HIS A 151 28.79 -0.17 -13.24
CA HIS A 151 29.38 -1.45 -13.62
C HIS A 151 29.96 -1.42 -15.04
N ASP A 152 29.18 -0.92 -16.01
CA ASP A 152 29.59 -0.83 -17.41
C ASP A 152 30.82 0.08 -17.59
N GLU A 153 30.85 1.23 -16.89
CA GLU A 153 31.98 2.16 -16.88
C GLU A 153 33.24 1.51 -16.28
N ARG A 154 33.10 0.73 -15.19
CA ARG A 154 34.24 0.00 -14.58
C ARG A 154 34.80 -1.06 -15.52
N ASP A 155 33.94 -1.79 -16.24
CA ASP A 155 34.35 -2.79 -17.22
C ASP A 155 35.02 -2.16 -18.45
N GLU A 156 34.57 -0.98 -18.87
CA GLU A 156 35.22 -0.21 -19.92
C GLU A 156 36.61 0.28 -19.49
N ILE A 157 36.74 0.88 -18.30
CA ILE A 157 38.02 1.34 -17.75
C ILE A 157 38.99 0.16 -17.61
N ALA A 158 38.55 -1.00 -17.12
CA ALA A 158 39.38 -2.19 -16.99
C ALA A 158 39.93 -2.65 -18.35
N ARG A 159 39.09 -2.66 -19.39
CA ARG A 159 39.51 -2.99 -20.77
C ARG A 159 40.51 -1.97 -21.33
N GLN A 160 40.28 -0.68 -21.10
CA GLN A 160 41.19 0.38 -21.52
C GLN A 160 42.56 0.27 -20.83
N LEU A 161 42.59 0.03 -19.51
CA LEU A 161 43.82 -0.17 -18.75
C LEU A 161 44.61 -1.37 -19.26
N GLN A 162 43.93 -2.47 -19.57
CA GLN A 162 44.58 -3.66 -20.14
C GLN A 162 45.16 -3.37 -21.53
N ALA A 163 44.46 -2.63 -22.38
CA ALA A 163 44.97 -2.22 -23.70
C ALA A 163 46.20 -1.31 -23.58
N VAL A 164 46.19 -0.34 -22.64
CA VAL A 164 47.34 0.54 -22.37
C VAL A 164 48.54 -0.27 -21.86
N GLN A 165 48.34 -1.21 -20.95
CA GLN A 165 49.42 -2.08 -20.45
C GLN A 165 50.08 -2.88 -21.58
N VAL A 166 49.27 -3.43 -22.51
CA VAL A 166 49.79 -4.15 -23.69
C VAL A 166 50.61 -3.23 -24.59
N GLN A 167 50.14 -2.01 -24.86
CA GLN A 167 50.88 -1.02 -25.67
C GLN A 167 52.21 -0.63 -25.01
N LEU A 168 52.23 -0.41 -23.69
CA LEU A 168 53.45 -0.08 -22.95
C LEU A 168 54.47 -1.23 -22.98
N ALA A 169 54.01 -2.48 -22.86
CA ALA A 169 54.88 -3.65 -22.97
C ALA A 169 55.53 -3.74 -24.36
N GLU A 170 54.75 -3.53 -25.43
CA GLU A 170 55.25 -3.52 -26.80
C GLU A 170 56.25 -2.38 -27.06
N LEU A 171 55.95 -1.16 -26.61
CA LEU A 171 56.87 -0.02 -26.66
C LEU A 171 58.20 -0.31 -25.94
N THR A 172 58.12 -0.89 -24.75
CA THR A 172 59.31 -1.24 -23.95
C THR A 172 60.18 -2.26 -24.69
N LYS A 173 59.54 -3.25 -25.33
CA LYS A 173 60.23 -4.25 -26.16
C LYS A 173 60.95 -3.59 -27.34
N GLN A 174 60.27 -2.71 -28.10
CA GLN A 174 60.87 -2.00 -29.24
C GLN A 174 62.04 -1.09 -28.84
N ILE A 175 61.98 -0.44 -27.67
CA ILE A 175 63.10 0.35 -27.14
C ILE A 175 64.29 -0.54 -26.79
N SER A 176 64.04 -1.74 -26.25
CA SER A 176 65.09 -2.69 -25.89
C SER A 176 65.80 -3.29 -27.11
N GLU A 177 65.10 -3.49 -28.23
CA GLU A 177 65.66 -4.00 -29.49
C GLU A 177 66.46 -2.95 -30.29
N LYS A 178 66.24 -1.66 -30.02
CA LYS A 178 66.94 -0.53 -30.69
C LYS A 178 68.26 -0.12 -30.02
N ARG A 179 68.62 -0.73 -28.89
CA ARG A 179 69.80 -0.39 -28.10
C ARG A 179 70.86 -1.47 -28.19
#